data_AF-A0A836MAY9-F1
#
_entry.id   AF-A0A836MAY9-F1
#
_cell.length_a   1.000
_cell.length_b   1.000
_cell.length_c   1.000
_cell.angle_alpha   90.00
_cell.angle_beta   90.00
_cell.angle_gamma   90.00
#
_symmetry.space_group_name_H-M   'P 1'
#
loop_
_entity.id
_entity.type
_entity.pdbx_description
1 polymer ?
#
loop_
_entity_poly.entity_id
_entity_poly.type
_entity_poly.pdbx_seq_one_letter_code
_entity_poly.pdbx_strand_id
1 'polypeptide(L)'
;MTDIATNQAEKTALINMNTHREAQLKYWAGYSLTEIAKMLNIPVSTIASWKKREKWDEAPLFERVSGNIENRYMLLLQKDVKTGYDFKELDFLMHRRE
;
A
#
# COMPACT_ATOMS: atom_id res chain seq x y z
N MET A 1 -24.59 25.31 8.55
CA MET A 1 -24.46 24.01 9.27
C MET A 1 -24.39 22.84 8.27
N THR A 2 -23.76 22.99 7.12
CA THR A 2 -23.79 21.99 6.03
C THR A 2 -22.41 21.69 5.42
N ASP A 3 -21.32 22.20 6.01
CA ASP A 3 -19.99 22.11 5.39
C ASP A 3 -19.09 21.02 6.02
N ILE A 4 -19.48 20.46 7.16
CA ILE A 4 -18.69 19.43 7.87
C ILE A 4 -18.95 18.02 7.29
N ALA A 5 -20.20 17.72 6.92
CA ALA A 5 -20.58 16.40 6.42
C ALA A 5 -20.01 16.10 5.03
N THR A 6 -19.96 17.11 4.15
CA THR A 6 -19.41 17.00 2.78
C THR A 6 -17.90 16.73 2.82
N ASN A 7 -17.18 17.40 3.73
CA ASN A 7 -15.73 17.25 3.89
C ASN A 7 -15.34 15.86 4.44
N GLN A 8 -16.15 15.28 5.35
CA GLN A 8 -15.92 13.93 5.86
C GLN A 8 -16.15 12.85 4.78
N ALA A 9 -17.16 13.00 3.93
CA ALA A 9 -17.45 12.07 2.85
C ALA A 9 -16.37 12.09 1.76
N GLU A 10 -15.89 13.29 1.38
CA GLU A 10 -14.79 13.46 0.42
C GLU A 10 -13.45 12.95 0.98
N LYS A 11 -13.17 13.20 2.26
CA LYS A 11 -11.99 12.63 2.96
C LYS A 11 -12.07 11.10 2.98
N THR A 12 -13.24 10.53 3.27
CA THR A 12 -13.47 9.08 3.27
C THR A 12 -13.31 8.46 1.87
N ALA A 13 -13.68 9.18 0.81
CA ALA A 13 -13.55 8.75 -0.58
C ALA A 13 -12.11 8.82 -1.10
N LEU A 14 -11.35 9.89 -0.79
CA LEU A 14 -9.92 10.01 -1.13
C LEU A 14 -9.05 9.02 -0.34
N ILE A 15 -9.43 8.72 0.91
CA ILE A 15 -8.80 7.68 1.72
C ILE A 15 -8.98 6.31 1.04
N ASN A 16 -10.06 6.06 0.28
CA ASN A 16 -10.52 4.70 0.01
C ASN A 16 -9.69 3.87 -1.00
N MET A 17 -9.17 4.45 -2.10
CA MET A 17 -8.44 3.64 -3.09
C MET A 17 -6.96 3.43 -2.74
N ASN A 18 -6.25 4.48 -2.31
CA ASN A 18 -4.80 4.42 -2.14
C ASN A 18 -4.42 3.74 -0.81
N THR A 19 -5.15 4.03 0.28
CA THR A 19 -4.86 3.43 1.59
C THR A 19 -5.21 1.95 1.66
N HIS A 20 -6.21 1.53 0.89
CA HIS A 20 -6.61 0.12 0.80
C HIS A 20 -5.50 -0.73 0.18
N ARG A 21 -4.99 -0.32 -0.99
CA ARG A 21 -3.89 -1.02 -1.66
C ARG A 21 -2.62 -0.95 -0.84
N GLU A 22 -2.35 0.18 -0.19
CA GLU A 22 -1.22 0.32 0.73
C GLU A 22 -1.31 -0.66 1.91
N ALA A 23 -2.50 -0.82 2.52
CA ALA A 23 -2.72 -1.79 3.59
C ALA A 23 -2.47 -3.24 3.13
N GLN A 24 -2.93 -3.60 1.94
CA GLN A 24 -2.73 -4.91 1.34
C GLN A 24 -1.25 -5.22 1.12
N LEU A 25 -0.50 -4.26 0.55
CA LEU A 25 0.93 -4.41 0.29
C LEU A 25 1.72 -4.57 1.59
N LYS A 26 1.42 -3.75 2.62
CA LYS A 26 2.04 -3.92 3.95
C LYS A 26 1.70 -5.27 4.58
N TYR A 27 0.46 -5.76 4.41
CA TYR A 27 0.11 -7.09 4.90
C TYR A 27 0.97 -8.18 4.24
N TRP A 28 1.11 -8.13 2.91
CA TRP A 28 1.96 -9.07 2.18
C TRP A 28 3.46 -8.92 2.46
N ALA A 29 3.90 -7.74 2.90
CA ALA A 29 5.26 -7.50 3.38
C ALA A 29 5.51 -8.07 4.80
N GLY A 30 4.50 -8.63 5.46
CA GLY A 30 4.63 -9.32 6.75
C GLY A 30 4.26 -8.50 7.99
N TYR A 31 3.77 -7.27 7.82
CA TYR A 31 3.29 -6.47 8.96
C TYR A 31 1.98 -7.04 9.53
N SER A 32 1.83 -6.98 10.85
CA SER A 32 0.58 -7.35 11.52
C SER A 32 -0.53 -6.32 11.25
N LEU A 33 -1.79 -6.74 11.32
CA LEU A 33 -2.93 -5.83 11.12
C LEU A 33 -2.93 -4.65 12.11
N THR A 34 -2.41 -4.86 13.32
CA THR A 34 -2.29 -3.81 14.35
C THR A 34 -1.24 -2.78 14.00
N GLU A 35 -0.11 -3.19 13.42
CA GLU A 35 0.92 -2.25 12.95
C GLU A 35 0.43 -1.44 11.75
N ILE A 36 -0.25 -2.10 10.79
CA ILE A 36 -0.82 -1.43 9.62
C ILE A 36 -1.88 -0.42 10.05
N ALA A 37 -2.74 -0.78 10.99
CA ALA A 37 -3.74 0.13 11.55
C ALA A 37 -3.11 1.39 12.16
N LYS A 38 -2.01 1.25 12.89
CA LYS A 38 -1.26 2.38 13.45
C LYS A 38 -0.61 3.24 12.35
N MET A 39 0.01 2.60 11.36
CA MET A 39 0.69 3.32 10.26
C MET A 39 -0.27 4.12 9.39
N LEU A 40 -1.46 3.57 9.10
CA LEU A 40 -2.43 4.19 8.22
C LEU A 40 -3.50 5.01 8.96
N ASN A 41 -3.49 4.97 10.30
CA ASN A 41 -4.52 5.56 11.15
C ASN A 41 -5.94 5.09 10.79
N ILE A 42 -6.09 3.77 10.56
CA ILE A 42 -7.35 3.12 10.18
C ILE A 42 -7.66 2.05 11.23
N PRO A 43 -8.94 1.88 11.66
CA PRO A 43 -9.30 0.83 12.60
C PRO A 43 -8.90 -0.58 12.10
N VAL A 44 -8.37 -1.40 13.01
CA VAL A 44 -7.98 -2.80 12.70
C VAL A 44 -9.14 -3.60 12.10
N SER A 45 -10.37 -3.36 12.59
CA SER A 45 -11.59 -4.00 12.09
C SER A 45 -11.84 -3.72 10.61
N THR A 46 -11.56 -2.49 10.15
CA THR A 46 -11.70 -2.09 8.75
C THR A 46 -10.72 -2.86 7.87
N ILE A 47 -9.44 -2.94 8.28
CA ILE A 47 -8.41 -3.68 7.54
C ILE A 47 -8.71 -5.19 7.54
N ALA A 48 -9.16 -5.74 8.67
CA ALA A 48 -9.58 -7.14 8.77
C ALA A 48 -10.75 -7.46 7.84
N SER A 49 -11.70 -6.52 7.69
CA SER A 49 -12.81 -6.63 6.73
C SER A 49 -12.31 -6.71 5.29
N TRP A 50 -11.36 -5.84 4.91
CA TRP A 50 -10.73 -5.84 3.58
C TRP A 50 -10.00 -7.14 3.29
N LYS A 51 -9.14 -7.56 4.21
CA LYS A 51 -8.41 -8.83 4.15
C LYS A 51 -9.34 -10.03 3.90
N LYS A 52 -10.50 -10.06 4.58
CA LYS A 52 -11.48 -11.13 4.44
C LYS A 52 -12.21 -11.06 3.10
N ARG A 53 -12.70 -9.88 2.69
CA ARG A 53 -13.48 -9.70 1.46
C ARG A 53 -12.68 -10.07 0.21
N GLU A 54 -11.40 -9.76 0.21
CA GLU A 54 -10.51 -9.93 -0.95
C GLU A 54 -9.52 -11.07 -0.77
N LYS A 55 -9.68 -11.86 0.30
CA LYS A 55 -8.94 -13.11 0.51
C LYS A 55 -7.43 -12.91 0.38
N TRP A 56 -6.89 -11.89 1.06
CA TRP A 56 -5.47 -11.55 0.90
C TRP A 56 -4.53 -12.71 1.25
N ASP A 57 -4.97 -13.67 2.05
CA ASP A 57 -4.24 -14.90 2.40
C ASP A 57 -4.15 -15.91 1.26
N GLU A 58 -5.14 -15.91 0.36
CA GLU A 58 -5.23 -16.81 -0.79
C GLU A 58 -4.46 -16.25 -2.01
N ALA A 59 -4.01 -14.99 -1.94
CA ALA A 59 -3.25 -14.36 -3.02
C ALA A 59 -1.96 -15.17 -3.33
N PRO A 60 -1.71 -15.53 -4.60
CA PRO A 60 -0.51 -16.26 -5.00
C PRO A 60 0.77 -15.52 -4.59
N LEU A 61 1.82 -16.28 -4.23
CA LEU A 61 3.10 -15.71 -3.85
C LEU A 61 3.65 -14.76 -4.92
N PHE A 62 3.50 -15.12 -6.20
CA PHE A 62 3.94 -14.28 -7.31
C PHE A 62 3.24 -12.92 -7.32
N GLU A 63 1.92 -12.87 -7.13
CA GLU A 63 1.16 -11.61 -7.08
C GLU A 63 1.62 -10.73 -5.91
N ARG A 64 1.80 -11.34 -4.74
CA ARG A 64 2.25 -10.65 -3.52
C ARG A 64 3.63 -10.01 -3.70
N VAL A 65 4.56 -10.78 -4.28
CA VAL A 65 5.94 -10.34 -4.53
C VAL A 65 5.98 -9.26 -5.61
N SER A 66 5.33 -9.49 -6.75
CA SER A 66 5.27 -8.53 -7.86
C SER A 66 4.66 -7.20 -7.42
N GLY A 67 3.55 -7.22 -6.68
CA GLY A 67 2.93 -6.00 -6.16
C GLY A 67 3.83 -5.21 -5.20
N ASN A 68 4.63 -5.88 -4.38
CA ASN A 68 5.60 -5.21 -3.50
C ASN A 68 6.78 -4.62 -4.27
N ILE A 69 7.25 -5.32 -5.31
CA ILE A 69 8.30 -4.84 -6.21
C ILE A 69 7.82 -3.57 -6.93
N GLU A 70 6.64 -3.60 -7.53
CA GLU A 70 6.03 -2.45 -8.20
C GLU A 70 5.88 -1.26 -7.26
N ASN A 71 5.41 -1.49 -6.03
CA ASN A 71 5.27 -0.44 -5.04
C ASN A 71 6.62 0.18 -4.66
N ARG A 72 7.65 -0.65 -4.43
CA ARG A 72 9.00 -0.17 -4.10
C ARG A 72 9.58 0.66 -5.26
N TYR A 73 9.38 0.20 -6.48
CA TYR A 73 9.81 0.90 -7.68
C TYR A 73 9.14 2.28 -7.81
N MET A 74 7.82 2.36 -7.62
CA MET A 74 7.09 3.64 -7.64
C MET A 74 7.57 4.61 -6.56
N LEU A 75 7.82 4.13 -5.34
CA LEU A 75 8.37 4.95 -4.26
C LEU A 75 9.75 5.52 -4.59
N LEU A 76 10.62 4.71 -5.19
CA LEU A 76 11.95 5.17 -5.63
C LEU A 76 11.84 6.22 -6.74
N LEU A 77 10.91 6.05 -7.69
CA LEU A 77 10.66 7.06 -8.74
C LEU A 77 10.18 8.39 -8.16
N GLN A 78 9.26 8.35 -7.20
CA GLN A 78 8.66 9.54 -6.57
C GLN A 78 9.61 10.27 -5.60
N LYS A 79 10.73 9.66 -5.21
CA LYS A 79 11.70 10.29 -4.31
C LYS A 79 12.29 11.57 -4.92
N ASP A 80 12.15 12.70 -4.23
CA ASP A 80 12.62 14.02 -4.68
C ASP A 80 14.14 14.07 -4.91
N VAL A 81 14.91 13.56 -3.94
CA VAL A 81 16.38 13.47 -4.02
C VAL A 81 16.79 12.01 -4.05
N LYS A 82 17.32 11.56 -5.19
CA LYS A 82 17.81 10.20 -5.39
C LYS A 82 19.31 10.13 -5.11
N THR A 83 19.71 9.09 -4.40
CA THR A 83 21.11 8.74 -4.13
C THR A 83 21.61 7.76 -5.19
N GLY A 84 22.93 7.61 -5.32
CA GLY A 84 23.52 6.60 -6.19
C GLY A 84 23.09 5.17 -5.88
N TYR A 85 22.69 4.88 -4.64
CA TYR A 85 22.11 3.59 -4.26
C TYR A 85 20.69 3.41 -4.79
N ASP A 86 19.84 4.45 -4.74
CA ASP A 86 18.47 4.38 -5.26
C ASP A 86 18.46 4.10 -6.77
N PHE A 87 19.41 4.67 -7.52
CA PHE A 87 19.57 4.39 -8.95
C PHE A 87 19.97 2.94 -9.22
N LYS A 88 20.87 2.37 -8.42
CA LYS A 88 21.22 0.94 -8.52
C LYS A 88 20.02 0.06 -8.19
N GLU A 89 19.25 0.39 -7.17
CA GLU A 89 18.05 -0.36 -6.82
C GLU A 89 17.01 -0.31 -7.96
N LEU A 90 16.76 0.87 -8.55
CA LEU A 90 15.89 1.02 -9.72
C LEU A 90 16.35 0.16 -10.90
N ASP A 91 17.66 0.18 -11.17
CA ASP A 91 18.28 -0.63 -12.23
C ASP A 91 18.05 -2.13 -11.99
N PHE A 92 18.35 -2.62 -10.78
CA PHE A 92 18.11 -4.02 -10.43
C PHE A 92 16.63 -4.41 -10.53
N LEU A 93 15.71 -3.54 -10.14
CA LEU A 93 14.27 -3.82 -10.20
C LEU A 93 13.73 -3.80 -11.64
N MET A 94 14.24 -2.94 -12.52
CA MET A 94 13.84 -2.91 -13.94
C MET A 94 14.27 -4.17 -14.69
N HIS A 95 15.49 -4.65 -14.47
CA HIS A 95 16.08 -5.77 -15.23
C HIS A 95 15.59 -7.16 -14.79
N ARG A 96 14.69 -7.27 -13.79
CA ARG A 96 14.12 -8.54 -13.32
C ARG A 96 12.89 -9.01 -14.10
N ARG A 97 12.48 -8.29 -15.16
CA ARG A 97 11.30 -8.59 -15.98
C ARG A 97 11.59 -9.43 -17.23
N GLU A 98 12.73 -10.12 -17.28
CA GLU A 98 13.09 -11.07 -18.35
C GLU A 98 13.07 -12.52 -17.86
#